data_AF-A0A930SKS6-F1
#
_entry.id   AF-A0A930SKS6-F1
#
_cell.length_a   1.000
_cell.length_b   1.000
_cell.length_c   1.000
_cell.angle_alpha   90.00
_cell.angle_beta   90.00
_cell.angle_gamma   90.00
#
_symmetry.space_group_name_H-M   'P 1'
#
loop_
_entity.id
_entity.type
_entity.pdbx_description
1 polymer ?
#
loop_
_entity_poly.entity_id
_entity_poly.type
_entity_poly.pdbx_seq_one_letter_code
_entity_poly.pdbx_strand_id
1 'polypeptide(L)'
;MTDKAAQLIRMAEDELTEYSTDARKIEKLRRKFSFAVPYPEQKAIRAQVEAEIPKNFLAKLVEENRQTVALPFWGIGGLGLLFGISFQQPLDLIATGVGFYVAFQVQKWGWELEAKRLVIKTLDDIEAGVQASREDAAADAAADS
;
A
#
# COMPACT_ATOMS: atom_id res chain seq x y z
N MET A 1 -2.76 11.74 9.42
CA MET A 1 -1.46 11.53 8.77
C MET A 1 -0.60 12.79 8.85
N THR A 2 0.70 12.66 9.17
CA THR A 2 1.68 13.75 9.00
C THR A 2 2.10 13.89 7.54
N ASP A 3 2.63 15.06 7.13
CA ASP A 3 3.10 15.28 5.75
C ASP A 3 4.20 14.27 5.34
N LYS A 4 5.08 13.89 6.28
CA LYS A 4 6.15 12.92 6.04
C LYS A 4 5.60 11.51 5.81
N ALA A 5 4.63 11.06 6.60
CA ALA A 5 3.97 9.77 6.38
C ALA A 5 3.26 9.72 5.01
N ALA A 6 2.58 10.80 4.63
CA ALA A 6 1.96 10.94 3.32
C ALA A 6 2.96 10.85 2.19
N GLN A 7 4.12 11.49 2.36
CA GLN A 7 5.21 11.46 1.39
C GLN A 7 5.76 10.04 1.19
N LEU A 8 6.00 9.29 2.27
CA LEU A 8 6.50 7.91 2.16
C LEU A 8 5.49 6.99 1.46
N ILE A 9 4.19 7.16 1.74
CA ILE A 9 3.13 6.39 1.07
C ILE A 9 3.11 6.69 -0.43
N ARG A 10 3.18 7.97 -0.83
CA ARG A 10 3.25 8.33 -2.26
C ARG A 10 4.46 7.71 -2.96
N MET A 11 5.63 7.74 -2.33
CA MET A 11 6.82 7.06 -2.88
C MET A 11 6.61 5.56 -3.03
N ALA A 12 5.92 4.92 -2.09
CA ALA A 12 5.59 3.50 -2.17
C ALA A 12 4.55 3.22 -3.26
N GLU A 13 3.54 4.08 -3.43
CA GLU A 13 2.55 3.99 -4.53
C GLU A 13 3.24 4.04 -5.89
N ASP A 14 4.21 4.94 -6.08
CA ASP A 14 5.01 5.03 -7.31
C ASP A 14 5.73 3.71 -7.59
N GLU A 15 6.39 3.12 -6.58
CA GLU A 15 7.11 1.84 -6.74
C GLU A 15 6.16 0.64 -6.95
N LEU A 16 4.91 0.70 -6.51
CA LEU A 16 3.92 -0.33 -6.82
C LEU A 16 3.53 -0.36 -8.30
N THR A 17 3.66 0.76 -9.01
CA THR A 17 3.43 0.80 -10.47
C THR A 17 4.56 0.16 -11.25
N GLU A 18 5.74 0.01 -10.65
CA GLU A 18 6.89 -0.60 -11.30
C GLU A 18 6.85 -2.13 -11.25
N TYR A 19 7.08 -2.77 -12.40
CA TYR A 19 7.22 -4.21 -12.49
C TYR A 19 8.56 -4.66 -11.89
N SER A 20 8.54 -4.99 -10.59
CA SER A 20 9.69 -5.51 -9.88
C SER A 20 9.27 -6.35 -8.66
N THR A 21 10.21 -7.12 -8.12
CA THR A 21 9.97 -7.93 -6.91
C THR A 21 9.86 -7.04 -5.67
N ASP A 22 9.14 -7.51 -4.65
CA ASP A 22 9.00 -6.79 -3.38
C ASP A 22 10.35 -6.43 -2.75
N ALA A 23 11.33 -7.36 -2.77
CA ALA A 23 12.67 -7.10 -2.26
C ALA A 23 13.37 -5.95 -3.02
N ARG A 24 13.15 -5.85 -4.35
CA ARG A 24 13.72 -4.78 -5.16
C ARG A 24 13.07 -3.43 -4.86
N LYS A 25 11.74 -3.42 -4.65
CA LYS A 25 10.99 -2.21 -4.24
C LYS A 25 11.46 -1.72 -2.87
N ILE A 26 11.57 -2.63 -1.90
CA ILE A 26 12.07 -2.33 -0.56
C ILE A 26 13.47 -1.71 -0.63
N GLU A 27 14.41 -2.31 -1.37
CA GLU A 27 15.76 -1.77 -1.51
C GLU A 27 15.78 -0.35 -2.12
N LYS A 28 14.94 -0.08 -3.12
CA LYS A 28 14.82 1.28 -3.70
C LYS A 28 14.23 2.27 -2.69
N LEU A 29 13.15 1.88 -2.01
CA LEU A 29 12.48 2.71 -1.02
C LEU A 29 13.34 2.97 0.20
N ARG A 30 14.12 1.98 0.66
CA ARG A 30 15.06 2.08 1.77
C ARG A 30 15.96 3.30 1.60
N ARG A 31 16.58 3.42 0.42
CA ARG A 31 17.42 4.58 0.09
C ARG A 31 16.63 5.88 0.09
N LYS A 32 15.46 5.93 -0.57
CA LYS A 32 14.60 7.12 -0.62
C LYS A 32 14.15 7.58 0.78
N PHE A 33 13.76 6.64 1.64
CA PHE A 33 13.25 6.89 2.98
C PHE A 33 14.33 7.42 3.91
N SER A 34 15.53 6.86 3.85
CA SER A 34 16.69 7.33 4.62
C SER A 34 17.08 8.79 4.28
N PHE A 35 16.82 9.24 3.05
CA PHE A 35 17.00 10.65 2.68
C PHE A 35 15.81 11.54 3.06
N ALA A 36 14.58 11.00 2.98
CA ALA A 36 13.36 11.78 3.26
C ALA A 36 13.10 11.99 4.76
N VAL A 37 13.44 11.00 5.60
CA VAL A 37 13.09 10.98 7.03
C VAL A 37 14.28 10.52 7.87
N PRO A 38 14.75 11.34 8.84
CA PRO A 38 15.77 10.93 9.80
C PRO A 38 15.35 9.71 10.62
N TYR A 39 16.29 8.80 10.91
CA TYR A 39 16.04 7.55 11.65
C TYR A 39 15.22 7.69 12.94
N PRO A 40 15.44 8.69 13.82
CA PRO A 40 14.65 8.84 15.06
C PRO A 40 13.15 9.03 14.82
N GLU A 41 12.77 9.60 13.67
CA GLU A 41 11.37 9.87 13.32
C GLU A 41 10.70 8.66 12.62
N GLN A 42 11.49 7.78 12.02
CA GLN A 42 10.97 6.64 11.23
C GLN A 42 10.08 5.72 12.06
N LYS A 43 10.43 5.48 13.33
CA LYS A 43 9.63 4.64 14.25
C LYS A 43 8.24 5.24 14.53
N ALA A 44 8.17 6.56 14.69
CA ALA A 44 6.90 7.25 14.91
C ALA A 44 6.02 7.22 13.64
N ILE A 45 6.63 7.42 12.47
CA ILE A 45 5.92 7.33 11.18
C ILE A 45 5.42 5.91 10.93
N ARG A 46 6.25 4.89 11.19
CA ARG A 46 5.86 3.48 11.09
C ARG A 46 4.61 3.19 11.92
N ALA A 47 4.60 3.60 13.20
CA ALA A 47 3.47 3.41 14.09
C ALA A 47 2.22 4.16 13.61
N GLN A 48 2.38 5.37 13.08
CA GLN A 48 1.28 6.12 12.47
C GLN A 48 0.69 5.39 11.26
N VAL A 49 1.52 4.93 10.33
CA VAL A 49 1.07 4.22 9.13
C VAL A 49 0.39 2.90 9.51
N GLU A 50 0.93 2.17 10.49
CA GLU A 50 0.31 0.93 10.99
C GLU A 50 -1.07 1.17 11.61
N ALA A 51 -1.24 2.26 12.37
CA ALA A 51 -2.52 2.63 12.97
C ALA A 51 -3.59 2.97 11.92
N GLU A 52 -3.18 3.42 10.73
CA GLU A 52 -4.10 3.74 9.63
C GLU A 52 -4.49 2.52 8.78
N ILE A 53 -3.84 1.36 8.96
CA ILE A 53 -4.25 0.14 8.26
C ILE A 53 -5.36 -0.55 9.06
N PRO A 54 -6.57 -0.71 8.49
CA PRO A 54 -7.65 -1.41 9.17
C PRO A 54 -7.27 -2.88 9.41
N LYS A 55 -7.50 -3.37 10.62
CA LYS A 55 -7.15 -4.75 11.03
C LYS A 55 -8.29 -5.77 10.81
N ASN A 56 -9.30 -5.39 10.04
CA ASN A 56 -10.46 -6.24 9.79
C ASN A 56 -10.25 -7.18 8.59
N PHE A 57 -11.06 -8.24 8.52
CA PHE A 57 -10.97 -9.25 7.46
C PHE A 57 -11.15 -8.65 6.06
N LEU A 58 -12.07 -7.69 5.91
CA LEU A 58 -12.35 -7.07 4.61
C LEU A 58 -11.15 -6.28 4.07
N ALA A 59 -10.46 -5.52 4.91
CA ALA A 59 -9.27 -4.78 4.49
C ALA A 59 -8.15 -5.72 4.03
N LYS A 60 -7.92 -6.82 4.76
CA LYS A 60 -6.96 -7.85 4.34
C LYS A 60 -7.33 -8.48 3.00
N LEU A 61 -8.62 -8.82 2.83
CA LEU A 61 -9.12 -9.39 1.58
C LEU A 61 -8.95 -8.42 0.39
N VAL A 62 -9.26 -7.14 0.59
CA VAL A 62 -9.14 -6.09 -0.45
C VAL A 62 -7.68 -5.83 -0.80
N GLU A 63 -6.78 -5.81 0.18
CA GLU A 63 -5.34 -5.65 -0.03
C GLU A 63 -4.75 -6.80 -0.84
N GLU A 64 -5.01 -8.05 -0.43
CA GLU A 64 -4.43 -9.24 -1.07
C GLU A 64 -5.09 -9.58 -2.41
N ASN A 65 -6.37 -9.27 -2.57
CA ASN A 65 -7.18 -9.73 -3.70
C ASN A 65 -7.93 -8.58 -4.40
N ARG A 66 -7.32 -7.39 -4.49
CA ARG A 66 -7.96 -6.16 -5.01
C ARG A 66 -8.72 -6.37 -6.32
N GLN A 67 -8.15 -7.14 -7.26
CA GLN A 67 -8.77 -7.41 -8.56
C GLN A 67 -10.01 -8.28 -8.38
N THR A 68 -9.90 -9.38 -7.64
CA THR A 68 -11.01 -10.31 -7.37
C THR A 68 -12.17 -9.63 -6.65
N VAL A 69 -11.90 -8.74 -5.68
CA VAL A 69 -12.97 -8.03 -4.96
C VAL A 69 -13.65 -6.97 -5.84
N ALA A 70 -12.92 -6.36 -6.78
CA ALA A 70 -13.47 -5.38 -7.70
C ALA A 70 -14.27 -6.01 -8.85
N LEU A 71 -13.95 -7.25 -9.26
CA LEU A 71 -14.55 -7.92 -10.42
C LEU A 71 -16.09 -7.96 -10.42
N PRO A 72 -16.79 -8.30 -9.31
CA PRO A 72 -18.24 -8.27 -9.29
C PRO A 72 -18.82 -6.89 -9.64
N PHE A 73 -18.17 -5.81 -9.19
CA PHE A 73 -18.60 -4.44 -9.45
C PHE A 73 -18.31 -4.01 -10.89
N TRP A 74 -17.17 -4.44 -11.45
CA TRP A 74 -16.92 -4.34 -12.90
C TRP A 74 -17.98 -5.07 -13.71
N GLY A 75 -18.42 -6.25 -13.26
CA GLY A 75 -19.51 -7.01 -13.85
C GLY A 75 -20.85 -6.26 -13.82
N ILE A 76 -21.21 -5.67 -12.68
CA ILE A 76 -22.41 -4.82 -12.56
C ILE A 76 -22.33 -3.61 -13.49
N GLY A 77 -21.17 -2.93 -13.54
CA GLY A 77 -20.92 -1.82 -14.43
C GLY A 77 -21.12 -2.21 -15.91
N GLY A 78 -20.44 -3.27 -16.34
CA GLY A 78 -20.49 -3.76 -17.72
C GLY A 78 -21.88 -4.28 -18.12
N LEU A 79 -22.52 -5.10 -17.28
CA LEU A 79 -23.86 -5.62 -17.55
C LEU A 79 -24.91 -4.51 -17.55
N GLY A 80 -24.87 -3.59 -16.58
CA GLY A 80 -25.77 -2.45 -16.55
C GLY A 80 -25.65 -1.60 -17.82
N LEU A 81 -24.44 -1.45 -18.36
CA LEU A 81 -24.23 -0.69 -19.60
C LEU A 81 -24.89 -1.41 -20.78
N LEU A 82 -24.70 -2.73 -20.88
CA LEU A 82 -25.32 -3.55 -21.92
C LEU A 82 -26.85 -3.52 -21.82
N PHE A 83 -27.44 -3.71 -20.64
CA PHE A 83 -28.90 -3.71 -20.46
C PHE A 83 -29.50 -2.30 -20.59
N GLY A 84 -28.88 -1.28 -20.01
CA GLY A 84 -29.36 0.09 -20.05
C GLY A 84 -29.41 0.66 -21.46
N ILE A 85 -28.41 0.36 -22.30
CA ILE A 85 -28.43 0.74 -23.71
C ILE A 85 -29.41 -0.13 -24.51
N SER A 86 -29.40 -1.45 -24.31
CA SER A 86 -30.18 -2.39 -25.15
C SER A 86 -31.68 -2.31 -24.90
N PHE A 87 -32.11 -2.07 -23.65
CA PHE A 87 -33.51 -2.05 -23.25
C PHE A 87 -34.03 -0.66 -22.89
N GLN A 88 -33.23 0.39 -23.09
CA GLN A 88 -33.55 1.79 -22.74
C GLN A 88 -34.02 1.97 -21.29
N GLN A 89 -33.52 1.13 -20.37
CA GLN A 89 -33.91 1.16 -18.96
C GLN A 89 -33.01 2.15 -18.20
N PRO A 90 -33.55 3.27 -17.70
CA PRO A 90 -32.73 4.30 -17.05
C PRO A 90 -32.12 3.82 -15.72
N LEU A 91 -32.78 2.89 -15.04
CA LEU A 91 -32.29 2.29 -13.78
C LEU A 91 -31.00 1.50 -13.99
N ASP A 92 -30.87 0.81 -15.12
CA ASP A 92 -29.67 0.03 -15.43
C ASP A 92 -28.46 0.94 -15.70
N LEU A 93 -28.68 2.14 -16.24
CA LEU A 93 -27.62 3.14 -16.40
C LEU A 93 -27.16 3.72 -15.06
N ILE A 94 -28.05 3.82 -14.07
CA ILE A 94 -27.65 4.18 -12.70
C ILE A 94 -26.81 3.05 -12.09
N ALA A 95 -27.25 1.79 -12.26
CA ALA A 95 -26.51 0.63 -11.80
C ALA A 95 -25.11 0.54 -12.45
N THR A 96 -24.99 0.90 -13.74
CA THR A 96 -23.70 1.04 -14.43
C THR A 96 -22.77 2.00 -13.71
N GLY A 97 -23.24 3.22 -13.46
CA GLY A 97 -22.43 4.26 -12.83
C GLY A 97 -21.99 3.86 -11.42
N VAL A 98 -22.91 3.32 -10.63
CA VAL A 98 -22.61 2.82 -9.27
C VAL A 98 -21.63 1.66 -9.32
N GLY A 99 -21.81 0.69 -10.23
CA GLY A 99 -20.94 -0.47 -10.39
C GLY A 99 -19.50 -0.06 -10.68
N PHE A 100 -19.27 0.78 -11.69
CA PHE A 100 -17.93 1.27 -12.01
C PHE A 100 -17.33 2.13 -10.89
N TYR A 101 -18.13 2.99 -10.26
CA TYR A 101 -17.67 3.81 -9.14
C TYR A 101 -17.18 2.96 -7.97
N VAL A 102 -17.96 1.95 -7.56
CA VAL A 102 -17.58 1.06 -6.47
C VAL A 102 -16.36 0.22 -6.85
N ALA A 103 -16.30 -0.30 -8.08
CA ALA A 103 -15.14 -1.04 -8.58
C ALA A 103 -13.84 -0.23 -8.46
N PHE A 104 -13.88 1.02 -8.94
CA PHE A 104 -12.76 1.94 -8.86
C PHE A 104 -12.34 2.21 -7.41
N GLN A 105 -13.29 2.46 -6.51
CA GLN A 105 -12.99 2.74 -5.10
C GLN A 105 -12.37 1.54 -4.39
N VAL A 106 -12.85 0.32 -4.65
CA VAL A 106 -12.27 -0.91 -4.10
C VAL A 106 -10.83 -1.09 -4.59
N GLN A 107 -10.57 -0.88 -5.88
CA GLN A 107 -9.21 -0.99 -6.42
C GLN A 107 -8.27 0.06 -5.84
N LYS A 108 -8.73 1.31 -5.77
CA LYS A 108 -7.97 2.41 -5.17
C LYS A 108 -7.63 2.11 -3.72
N TRP A 109 -8.62 1.64 -2.94
CA TRP A 109 -8.41 1.29 -1.54
C TRP A 109 -7.40 0.15 -1.38
N GLY A 110 -7.51 -0.91 -2.19
CA GLY A 110 -6.53 -2.01 -2.18
C GLY A 110 -5.10 -1.55 -2.49
N TRP A 111 -4.95 -0.62 -3.45
CA TRP A 111 -3.67 -0.02 -3.78
C TRP A 111 -3.07 0.80 -2.62
N GLU A 112 -3.89 1.63 -1.97
CA GLU A 112 -3.46 2.42 -0.81
C GLU A 112 -3.04 1.52 0.37
N LEU A 113 -3.75 0.42 0.60
CA LEU A 113 -3.39 -0.55 1.65
C LEU A 113 -2.05 -1.23 1.37
N GLU A 114 -1.84 -1.66 0.13
CA GLU A 114 -0.59 -2.28 -0.30
C GLU A 114 0.59 -1.30 -0.16
N ALA A 115 0.40 -0.03 -0.52
CA ALA A 115 1.42 1.00 -0.39
C ALA A 115 1.79 1.25 1.08
N LYS A 116 0.79 1.39 1.96
CA LYS A 116 1.01 1.51 3.40
C LYS A 116 1.77 0.30 3.96
N ARG A 117 1.44 -0.91 3.52
CA ARG A 117 2.16 -2.12 3.94
C ARG A 117 3.60 -2.13 3.45
N LEU A 118 3.85 -1.71 2.21
CA LEU A 118 5.20 -1.59 1.66
C LEU A 118 6.04 -0.56 2.43
N VAL A 119 5.45 0.55 2.87
CA VAL A 119 6.11 1.52 3.76
C VAL A 119 6.56 0.85 5.06
N ILE A 120 5.65 0.13 5.75
CA ILE A 120 5.97 -0.56 7.02
C ILE A 120 7.10 -1.57 6.81
N LYS A 121 6.98 -2.44 5.79
CA LYS A 121 8.02 -3.43 5.46
C LYS A 121 9.39 -2.77 5.23
N THR A 122 9.41 -1.63 4.54
CA THR A 122 10.65 -0.92 4.26
C THR A 122 11.25 -0.29 5.52
N LEU A 123 10.43 0.31 6.38
CA LEU A 123 10.90 0.91 7.63
C LEU A 123 11.40 -0.18 8.61
N ASP A 124 10.73 -1.34 8.67
CA ASP A 124 11.17 -2.51 9.41
C ASP A 124 12.55 -3.00 8.94
N ASP A 125 12.73 -3.05 7.63
CA ASP A 125 13.96 -3.48 6.99
C ASP A 125 15.12 -2.49 7.18
N ILE A 126 14.86 -1.18 7.23
CA ILE A 126 15.85 -0.17 7.68
C ILE A 126 16.23 -0.41 9.14
N GLU A 127 15.24 -0.59 10.03
CA GLU A 127 15.48 -0.80 11.46
C GLU A 127 16.32 -2.06 11.70
N ALA A 128 16.01 -3.16 11.02
CA ALA A 128 16.80 -4.39 11.08
C ALA A 128 18.25 -4.17 10.62
N GLY A 129 18.47 -3.43 9.54
CA GLY A 129 19.82 -3.10 9.06
C GLY A 129 20.63 -2.28 10.07
N VAL A 130 20.00 -1.29 10.73
CA VAL A 130 20.65 -0.47 11.76
C VAL A 130 20.97 -1.27 13.02
N GLN A 131 20.08 -2.19 13.42
CA GLN A 131 20.31 -3.08 14.57
C GLN A 131 21.50 -4.01 14.31
N ALA A 132 21.54 -4.67 13.14
CA ALA A 132 22.66 -5.52 12.76
C ALA A 132 24.01 -4.79 12.79
N SER A 133 24.08 -3.57 12.21
CA SER A 133 25.32 -2.77 12.25
C SER A 133 25.76 -2.38 13.66
N ARG A 134 24.83 -2.23 14.61
CA ARG A 134 25.16 -1.94 16.02
C ARG A 134 25.66 -3.16 16.76
N GLU A 135 25.11 -4.33 16.45
CA GLU A 135 25.56 -5.61 17.01
C GLU A 135 26.98 -5.94 16.54
N ASP A 136 27.27 -5.76 15.24
CA ASP A 136 28.62 -5.94 14.68
C ASP A 136 29.63 -5.01 15.37
N ALA A 137 29.30 -3.71 15.49
CA ALA A 137 30.17 -2.74 16.16
C ALA A 137 30.40 -3.06 17.65
N ALA A 138 29.40 -3.62 18.34
CA ALA A 138 29.55 -4.04 19.73
C ALA A 138 30.39 -5.32 19.87
N ALA A 139 30.28 -6.25 18.91
CA ALA A 139 31.09 -7.46 18.86
C ALA A 139 32.57 -7.14 18.60
N ASP A 140 32.86 -6.24 17.66
CA ASP A 140 34.22 -5.78 17.37
C ASP A 140 34.85 -5.11 18.60
N ALA A 141 34.10 -4.23 19.29
CA ALA A 141 34.57 -3.57 20.50
C ALA A 141 34.87 -4.53 21.68
N ALA A 142 34.17 -5.66 21.75
CA ALA A 142 34.39 -6.70 22.76
C ALA A 142 35.54 -7.66 22.38
N ALA A 143 35.91 -7.76 21.10
CA ALA A 143 37.05 -8.54 20.64
C ALA A 143 38.39 -7.80 20.86
N ASP A 144 38.37 -6.47 20.91
CA ASP A 144 39.53 -5.61 21.13
C ASP A 144 39.82 -5.32 22.63
N SER A 145 39.03 -5.87 23.56
CA SER A 145 39.17 -5.73 25.03
C SER A 145 39.67 -6.99 25.71
#